data_AF-A0A5D6WM42-F1
#
_entry.id   AF-A0A5D6WM42-F1
#
_cell.length_a   1.000
_cell.length_b   1.000
_cell.length_c   1.000
_cell.angle_alpha   90.00
_cell.angle_beta   90.00
_cell.angle_gamma   90.00
#
_symmetry.space_group_name_H-M   'P 1'
#
loop_
_entity.id
_entity.type
_entity.pdbx_description
1 polymer ?
#
loop_
_entity_poly.entity_id
_entity_poly.type
_entity_poly.pdbx_seq_one_letter_code
_entity_poly.pdbx_strand_id
1 'polypeptide(L)'
;MSIIILILLIIISLLFAAEMRHSLRRSAESYRLIQAYRDDLQNPALITEIYHYCQQDYKLRRIMKKHQVTEADIRSIYQKLLTWGNFHKGHRFVPITSFFYAYTLKYLVTHKDGDAKTLTLRCMNFFHI
;
A
#
# COMPACT_ATOMS: atom_id res chain seq x y z
N MET A 1 -25.12 30.66 -15.06
CA MET A 1 -25.21 29.50 -14.14
C MET A 1 -24.87 28.17 -14.81
N SER A 2 -25.49 27.83 -15.95
CA SER A 2 -25.27 26.52 -16.60
C SER A 2 -23.82 26.24 -17.04
N ILE A 3 -23.10 27.25 -17.54
CA ILE A 3 -21.69 27.09 -17.96
C ILE A 3 -20.77 26.80 -16.75
N ILE A 4 -20.99 27.47 -15.61
CA ILE A 4 -20.19 27.26 -14.40
C ILE A 4 -20.39 25.83 -13.87
N ILE A 5 -21.65 25.36 -13.85
CA ILE A 5 -21.99 23.99 -13.44
C ILE A 5 -21.35 22.97 -14.39
N LEU A 6 -21.39 23.23 -15.70
CA LEU A 6 -20.77 22.35 -16.70
C LEU A 6 -19.24 22.27 -16.52
N ILE A 7 -18.57 23.40 -16.31
CA ILE A 7 -17.13 23.44 -16.03
C ILE A 7 -16.81 22.65 -14.76
N LEU A 8 -17.58 22.84 -13.69
CA LEU A 8 -17.39 22.13 -12.44
C LEU A 8 -17.56 20.60 -12.63
N LEU A 9 -18.57 20.19 -13.39
CA LEU A 9 -18.82 18.78 -13.68
C LEU A 9 -17.67 18.15 -14.49
N ILE A 10 -17.11 18.87 -15.46
CA ILE A 10 -15.94 18.42 -16.22
C ILE A 10 -14.74 18.26 -15.29
N ILE A 11 -14.47 19.23 -14.42
CA ILE A 11 -13.35 19.17 -13.47
C ILE A 11 -13.50 17.96 -12.53
N ILE A 12 -14.67 17.76 -11.93
CA ILE A 12 -14.91 16.62 -11.02
C ILE A 12 -14.77 15.29 -11.77
N SER A 13 -15.26 15.19 -13.00
CA SER A 13 -15.14 13.97 -13.81
C SER A 13 -13.68 13.64 -14.14
N LEU A 14 -12.86 14.65 -14.46
CA LEU A 14 -11.42 14.47 -14.70
C LEU A 14 -10.69 14.06 -13.43
N LEU A 15 -11.01 14.67 -12.28
CA LEU A 15 -10.45 14.29 -10.98
C LEU A 15 -10.82 12.85 -10.62
N PHE A 16 -12.08 12.46 -10.82
CA PHE A 16 -12.54 11.09 -10.60
C PHE A 16 -11.79 10.09 -11.49
N ALA A 17 -11.66 10.38 -12.79
CA ALA A 17 -10.93 9.51 -13.71
C ALA A 17 -9.44 9.37 -13.32
N ALA A 18 -8.80 10.46 -12.88
CA ALA A 18 -7.43 10.44 -12.40
C ALA A 18 -7.27 9.58 -11.12
N GLU A 19 -8.17 9.74 -10.15
CA GLU A 19 -8.18 8.95 -8.91
C GLU A 19 -8.48 7.47 -9.17
N MET A 20 -9.39 7.16 -10.10
CA MET A 20 -9.68 5.79 -10.52
C MET A 20 -8.47 5.14 -11.18
N ARG A 21 -7.81 5.85 -12.11
CA ARG A 21 -6.59 5.36 -12.75
C ARG A 21 -5.48 5.10 -11.73
N HIS A 22 -5.31 6.00 -10.76
CA HIS A 22 -4.37 5.84 -9.66
C HIS A 22 -4.69 4.60 -8.82
N SER A 23 -5.95 4.43 -8.42
CA SER A 23 -6.42 3.29 -7.63
C SER A 23 -6.20 1.96 -8.34
N LEU A 24 -6.51 1.88 -9.64
CA LEU A 24 -6.33 0.68 -10.47
C LEU A 24 -4.85 0.34 -10.63
N ARG A 25 -3.99 1.32 -10.95
CA ARG A 25 -2.53 1.10 -11.07
C ARG A 25 -1.93 0.56 -9.78
N ARG A 26 -2.29 1.15 -8.64
CA ARG A 26 -1.87 0.67 -7.32
C ARG A 26 -2.30 -0.77 -7.07
N SER A 27 -3.56 -1.09 -7.36
CA SER A 27 -4.09 -2.45 -7.15
C SER A 27 -3.40 -3.46 -8.07
N ALA A 28 -3.16 -3.09 -9.33
CA ALA A 28 -2.45 -3.93 -10.29
C ALA A 28 -1.01 -4.18 -9.85
N GLU A 29 -0.32 -3.16 -9.34
CA GLU A 29 1.06 -3.30 -8.89
C GLU A 29 1.20 -4.16 -7.64
N SER A 30 0.33 -3.95 -6.63
CA SER A 30 0.30 -4.82 -5.46
C SER A 30 0.07 -6.27 -5.87
N TYR A 31 -0.85 -6.53 -6.81
CA TYR A 31 -1.14 -7.88 -7.28
C TYR A 31 0.00 -8.46 -8.12
N ARG A 32 0.67 -7.65 -8.94
CA ARG A 32 1.86 -8.04 -9.72
C ARG A 32 2.97 -8.55 -8.79
N LEU A 33 3.27 -7.82 -7.71
CA LEU A 33 4.28 -8.25 -6.74
C LEU A 33 3.87 -9.53 -6.01
N ILE A 34 2.58 -9.66 -5.64
CA ILE A 34 2.07 -10.87 -5.00
C ILE A 34 2.27 -12.09 -5.90
N GLN A 35 2.01 -11.97 -7.20
CA GLN A 35 2.19 -13.06 -8.15
C GLN A 35 3.67 -13.34 -8.43
N ALA A 36 4.48 -12.29 -8.59
CA ALA A 36 5.91 -12.44 -8.90
C ALA A 36 6.70 -13.12 -7.77
N TYR A 37 6.33 -12.88 -6.51
CA TYR A 37 7.07 -13.35 -5.34
C TYR A 37 6.32 -14.43 -4.53
N ARG A 38 5.28 -15.04 -5.13
CA ARG A 38 4.42 -16.01 -4.43
C ARG A 38 5.20 -17.19 -3.85
N ASP A 39 6.13 -17.71 -4.64
CA ASP A 39 6.94 -18.89 -4.29
C ASP A 39 8.29 -18.51 -3.66
N ASP A 40 8.59 -17.21 -3.53
CA ASP A 40 9.83 -16.68 -2.95
C ASP A 40 9.57 -15.40 -2.15
N LEU A 41 8.88 -15.57 -1.02
CA LEU A 41 8.49 -14.46 -0.13
C LEU A 41 9.67 -13.83 0.63
N GLN A 42 10.83 -14.50 0.68
CA GLN A 42 12.02 -13.99 1.36
C GLN A 42 12.96 -13.24 0.43
N ASN A 43 12.60 -13.09 -0.84
CA ASN A 43 13.43 -12.43 -1.82
C ASN A 43 13.71 -10.96 -1.44
N PRO A 44 14.99 -10.54 -1.34
CA PRO A 44 15.31 -9.16 -1.01
C PRO A 44 14.79 -8.15 -2.05
N ALA A 45 14.65 -8.54 -3.33
CA ALA A 45 14.17 -7.66 -4.39
C ALA A 45 12.72 -7.22 -4.18
N LEU A 46 11.88 -8.06 -3.56
CA LEU A 46 10.50 -7.70 -3.21
C LEU A 46 10.48 -6.44 -2.31
N ILE A 47 11.35 -6.40 -1.30
CA ILE A 47 11.43 -5.26 -0.38
C ILE A 47 11.85 -4.00 -1.12
N THR A 48 12.85 -4.10 -1.99
CA THR A 48 13.33 -2.98 -2.81
C THR A 48 12.23 -2.47 -3.73
N GLU A 49 11.46 -3.35 -4.37
CA GLU A 49 10.34 -2.97 -5.24
C GLU A 49 9.21 -2.27 -4.45
N ILE A 50 8.83 -2.80 -3.28
CA ILE A 50 7.84 -2.16 -2.40
C ILE A 50 8.33 -0.77 -1.99
N TYR A 51 9.57 -0.66 -1.53
CA TYR A 51 10.16 0.60 -1.10
C TYR A 51 10.17 1.63 -2.23
N HIS A 52 10.62 1.22 -3.42
CA HIS A 52 10.67 2.08 -4.60
C HIS A 52 9.28 2.55 -5.01
N TYR A 53 8.28 1.66 -5.05
CA TYR A 53 6.91 2.06 -5.34
C TYR A 53 6.39 3.09 -4.33
N CYS A 54 6.62 2.88 -3.03
CA CYS A 54 6.23 3.83 -1.98
C CYS A 54 6.88 5.21 -2.15
N GLN A 55 8.10 5.26 -2.71
CA GLN A 55 8.79 6.52 -3.01
C GLN A 55 8.29 7.19 -4.29
N GLN A 56 7.76 6.44 -5.26
CA GLN A 56 7.23 6.98 -6.50
C GLN A 56 5.80 7.51 -6.35
N ASP A 57 4.95 6.81 -5.60
CA ASP A 57 3.56 7.17 -5.38
C ASP A 57 3.44 8.45 -4.54
N TYR A 58 2.72 9.47 -5.04
CA TYR A 58 2.68 10.77 -4.37
C TYR A 58 2.00 10.74 -2.99
N LYS A 59 1.03 9.85 -2.75
CA LYS A 59 0.34 9.71 -1.46
C LYS A 59 1.24 8.98 -0.46
N LEU A 60 1.87 7.89 -0.90
CA LEU A 60 2.77 7.09 -0.06
C LEU A 60 4.07 7.85 0.24
N ARG A 61 4.67 8.50 -0.76
CA ARG A 61 5.89 9.30 -0.62
C ARG A 61 5.77 10.36 0.47
N ARG A 62 4.61 11.00 0.60
CA ARG A 62 4.35 11.97 1.67
C ARG A 62 4.45 11.34 3.05
N ILE A 63 3.98 10.10 3.22
CA ILE A 63 4.07 9.33 4.46
C ILE A 63 5.52 8.90 4.69
N MET A 64 6.18 8.34 3.67
CA MET A 64 7.57 7.90 3.74
C MET A 64 8.49 9.04 4.20
N LYS A 65 8.36 10.23 3.60
CA LYS A 65 9.12 11.42 3.99
C LYS A 65 8.80 11.90 5.40
N LYS A 66 7.52 11.97 5.76
CA LYS A 66 7.09 12.43 7.08
C LYS A 66 7.65 11.56 8.22
N HIS A 67 7.72 10.25 8.01
CA HIS A 67 8.17 9.28 9.00
C HIS A 67 9.63 8.84 8.80
N GLN A 68 10.37 9.46 7.87
CA GLN A 68 11.77 9.15 7.54
C GLN A 68 12.01 7.65 7.29
N VAL A 69 11.09 7.02 6.55
CA VAL A 69 11.06 5.57 6.37
C VAL A 69 12.21 5.13 5.47
N THR A 70 12.98 4.17 5.97
CA THR A 70 14.07 3.52 5.25
C THR A 70 13.62 2.17 4.65
N GLU A 71 14.42 1.62 3.74
CA GLU A 71 14.17 0.27 3.21
C GLU A 71 14.26 -0.80 4.32
N ALA A 72 15.11 -0.59 5.33
CA ALA A 72 15.22 -1.46 6.49
C ALA A 72 13.94 -1.46 7.34
N ASP A 73 13.27 -0.32 7.48
CA ASP A 73 11.96 -0.24 8.14
C ASP A 73 10.91 -1.06 7.38
N ILE A 74 10.87 -0.94 6.05
CA ILE A 74 9.95 -1.75 5.20
C ILE A 74 10.23 -3.24 5.40
N ARG A 75 11.50 -3.65 5.37
CA ARG A 75 11.91 -5.03 5.63
C ARG A 75 11.41 -5.53 6.99
N SER A 76 11.66 -4.76 8.04
CA SER A 76 11.27 -5.12 9.41
C SER A 76 9.75 -5.28 9.53
N ILE A 77 8.99 -4.32 9.02
CA ILE A 77 7.52 -4.38 9.02
C ILE A 77 7.02 -5.57 8.20
N TYR A 78 7.59 -5.80 7.02
CA TYR A 78 7.23 -6.92 6.15
C TYR A 78 7.38 -8.26 6.89
N GLN A 79 8.52 -8.48 7.56
CA GLN A 79 8.76 -9.72 8.31
C GLN A 79 7.76 -9.91 9.47
N LYS A 80 7.41 -8.82 10.17
CA LYS A 80 6.35 -8.85 11.20
C LYS A 80 5.01 -9.28 10.61
N LEU A 81 4.62 -8.68 9.49
CA LEU A 81 3.37 -9.02 8.80
C LEU A 81 3.38 -10.44 8.25
N LEU A 82 4.51 -10.93 7.75
CA LEU A 82 4.63 -12.29 7.23
C LEU A 82 4.43 -13.34 8.32
N THR A 83 4.81 -13.05 9.57
CA THR A 83 4.69 -14.00 10.69
C THR A 83 3.23 -14.39 10.97
N TRP A 84 2.30 -13.43 10.93
CA TRP A 84 0.88 -13.66 11.26
C TRP A 84 -0.07 -13.53 10.06
N GLY A 85 0.40 -12.91 8.98
CA GLY A 85 -0.39 -12.51 7.82
C GLY A 85 -0.12 -13.31 6.57
N ASN A 86 0.60 -14.44 6.67
CA ASN A 86 0.95 -15.28 5.52
C ASN A 86 -0.25 -16.08 4.97
N PHE A 87 -1.25 -15.37 4.46
CA PHE A 87 -2.41 -15.97 3.81
C PHE A 87 -3.07 -14.98 2.85
N HIS A 88 -3.78 -15.52 1.86
CA HIS A 88 -4.35 -14.75 0.76
C HIS A 88 -5.88 -14.67 0.86
N LYS A 89 -6.46 -13.54 0.43
CA LYS A 89 -7.90 -13.40 0.17
C LYS A 89 -8.11 -12.76 -1.20
N GLY A 90 -8.32 -13.60 -2.21
CA GLY A 90 -8.35 -13.18 -3.62
C GLY A 90 -7.01 -12.56 -4.01
N HIS A 91 -7.04 -11.33 -4.55
CA HIS A 91 -5.84 -10.60 -4.98
C HIS A 91 -5.10 -9.88 -3.85
N ARG A 92 -5.49 -10.09 -2.59
CA ARG A 92 -4.93 -9.40 -1.42
C ARG A 92 -4.09 -10.36 -0.59
N PHE A 93 -2.92 -9.88 -0.22
CA PHE A 93 -1.97 -10.57 0.64
C PHE A 93 -1.43 -9.56 1.63
N VAL A 94 -1.75 -9.73 2.91
CA VAL A 94 -1.52 -8.70 3.95
C VAL A 94 -0.07 -8.19 3.96
N PRO A 95 0.98 -9.03 3.90
CA PRO A 95 2.37 -8.58 3.97
C PRO A 95 2.78 -7.67 2.81
N ILE A 96 2.19 -7.80 1.63
CA ILE A 96 2.50 -6.93 0.48
C ILE A 96 1.49 -5.78 0.39
N THR A 97 0.20 -6.10 0.33
CA THR A 97 -0.88 -5.12 0.11
C THR A 97 -0.88 -4.00 1.14
N SER A 98 -0.45 -4.25 2.39
CA SER A 98 -0.39 -3.23 3.45
C SER A 98 0.49 -2.02 3.14
N PHE A 99 1.47 -2.14 2.27
CA PHE A 99 2.35 -1.01 1.91
C PHE A 99 1.73 -0.09 0.84
N PHE A 100 0.76 -0.59 0.08
CA PHE A 100 0.22 0.12 -1.09
C PHE A 100 -0.90 1.10 -0.75
N TYR A 101 -1.48 1.05 0.44
CA TYR A 101 -2.55 1.95 0.87
C TYR A 101 -2.05 2.97 1.89
N ALA A 102 -2.38 4.25 1.68
CA ALA A 102 -1.89 5.34 2.51
C ALA A 102 -2.25 5.16 4.00
N TYR A 103 -3.46 4.66 4.29
CA TYR A 103 -3.90 4.50 5.67
C TYR A 103 -3.18 3.35 6.39
N THR A 104 -3.01 2.21 5.73
CA THR A 104 -2.28 1.06 6.27
C THR A 104 -0.80 1.38 6.41
N LEU A 105 -0.18 1.98 5.39
CA LEU A 105 1.23 2.40 5.43
C LEU A 105 1.46 3.39 6.58
N LYS A 106 0.62 4.42 6.70
CA LYS A 106 0.72 5.40 7.81
C LYS A 106 0.63 4.72 9.16
N TYR A 107 -0.31 3.79 9.33
CA TYR A 107 -0.45 3.04 10.58
C TYR A 107 0.81 2.25 10.89
N LEU A 108 1.31 1.48 9.92
CA LEU A 108 2.49 0.63 10.08
C LEU A 108 3.74 1.42 10.43
N VAL A 109 4.01 2.53 9.74
CA VAL A 109 5.23 3.34 10.00
C VAL A 109 5.13 4.12 11.31
N THR A 110 3.91 4.43 11.77
CA THR A 110 3.70 5.09 13.06
C THR A 110 3.89 4.13 14.23
N HIS A 111 3.56 2.85 14.05
CA HIS A 111 3.61 1.82 15.07
C HIS A 111 4.65 0.74 14.74
N LYS A 112 5.73 1.12 14.05
CA LYS A 112 6.70 0.16 13.49
C LYS A 112 7.36 -0.73 14.55
N ASP A 113 7.46 -0.23 15.79
CA ASP A 113 7.99 -0.95 16.94
C ASP A 113 6.95 -1.82 17.66
N GLY A 114 5.68 -1.77 17.22
CA GLY A 114 4.60 -2.57 17.77
C GLY A 114 4.73 -4.07 17.50
N ASP A 115 3.91 -4.84 18.23
CA ASP A 115 3.82 -6.29 18.12
C ASP A 115 3.32 -6.75 16.74
N ALA A 116 3.92 -7.83 16.22
CA ALA A 116 3.64 -8.37 14.89
C ALA A 116 2.18 -8.78 14.71
N LYS A 117 1.56 -9.38 15.73
CA LYS A 117 0.16 -9.83 15.67
C LYS A 117 -0.77 -8.64 15.63
N THR A 118 -0.56 -7.64 16.50
CA THR A 118 -1.39 -6.42 16.54
C THR A 118 -1.35 -5.66 15.22
N LEU A 119 -0.15 -5.47 14.65
CA LEU A 119 0.02 -4.82 13.34
C LEU A 119 -0.73 -5.57 12.24
N THR A 120 -0.56 -6.88 12.20
CA THR A 120 -1.18 -7.74 11.19
C THR A 120 -2.71 -7.73 11.29
N LEU A 121 -3.27 -7.92 12.49
CA LEU A 121 -4.71 -7.90 12.71
C LEU A 121 -5.33 -6.55 12.32
N ARG A 122 -4.64 -5.44 12.58
CA ARG A 122 -5.11 -4.13 12.15
C ARG A 122 -5.16 -4.03 10.62
N CYS A 123 -4.14 -4.52 9.92
CA CYS A 123 -4.14 -4.55 8.45
C CYS A 123 -5.22 -5.49 7.89
N MET A 124 -5.42 -6.67 8.48
CA MET A 124 -6.51 -7.59 8.10
C MET A 124 -7.88 -6.90 8.19
N ASN A 125 -8.13 -6.19 9.28
CA ASN A 125 -9.37 -5.42 9.47
C ASN A 125 -9.55 -4.35 8.39
N PHE A 126 -8.48 -3.66 7.96
CA PHE A 126 -8.55 -2.70 6.85
C PHE A 126 -8.86 -3.35 5.51
N PHE A 127 -8.50 -4.63 5.34
CA PHE A 127 -8.77 -5.38 4.13
C PHE A 127 -10.03 -6.24 4.22
N HIS A 128 -10.76 -6.23 5.33
CA HIS A 128 -11.87 -7.16 5.57
C HIS A 128 -11.46 -8.61 5.27
N ILE A 129 -10.27 -8.99 5.73
CA ILE A 129 -9.70 -10.32 5.58
C ILE A 129 -10.02 -11.12 6.83
#